data_AF-A0A8C6A0J3-F1
#
_entry.id   AF-A0A8C6A0J3-F1
#
_cell.length_a   1.000
_cell.length_b   1.000
_cell.length_c   1.000
_cell.angle_alpha   90.00
_cell.angle_beta   90.00
_cell.angle_gamma   90.00
#
_symmetry.space_group_name_H-M   'P 1'
#
loop_
_entity.id
_entity.type
_entity.pdbx_description
1 polymer ?
#
loop_
_entity_poly.entity_id
_entity_poly.type
_entity_poly.pdbx_seq_one_letter_code
_entity_poly.pdbx_strand_id
1 'polypeptide(L)'
;MSSRGHSTLPRTLMAPRMISEGDVGGIAQITSSLFLGRGSVASNRHLLQARGITCIVNATIEIPNFNWPQFEYVKVPLADMPHAPIGLYFDTVADKIHSVSRKHGATLVHCAAGVSRSATLCIAYLMKFHNVCLLEAYNWVKARRPVIRPNVGFWRQLIDYERQLFGKSTVKMVQTPYGIVPDIYEKESRHLMPYWGI
;
A
#
# COMPACT_ATOMS: atom_id res chain seq x y z
N MET A 1 22.96 27.29 25.49
CA MET A 1 21.62 26.80 25.12
C MET A 1 21.48 26.81 23.62
N SER A 2 21.63 25.66 22.95
CA SER A 2 21.20 25.49 21.56
C SER A 2 21.06 23.99 21.28
N SER A 3 19.83 23.49 21.37
CA SER A 3 19.49 22.10 21.07
C SER A 3 19.23 21.97 19.57
N ARG A 4 20.14 21.27 18.87
CA ARG A 4 19.89 20.78 17.51
C ARG A 4 18.87 19.66 17.59
N GLY A 5 17.65 19.92 17.12
CA GLY A 5 16.62 18.89 16.94
C GLY A 5 16.95 18.05 15.71
N HIS A 6 17.61 16.91 15.91
CA HIS A 6 17.65 15.86 14.90
C HIS A 6 16.24 15.28 14.75
N SER A 7 15.63 15.45 13.57
CA SER A 7 14.38 14.80 13.20
C SER A 7 14.64 13.30 12.97
N THR A 8 14.61 12.50 14.03
CA THR A 8 14.67 11.05 13.95
C THR A 8 13.29 10.50 13.59
N LEU A 9 13.20 9.81 12.45
CA LEU A 9 12.04 8.99 12.09
C LEU A 9 11.71 8.00 13.22
N PRO A 10 10.42 7.66 13.45
CA PRO A 10 10.04 6.68 14.47
C PRO A 10 10.73 5.33 14.24
N ARG A 11 11.23 4.71 15.32
CA ARG A 11 11.96 3.42 15.34
C ARG A 11 11.24 2.26 14.62
N THR A 12 9.95 2.39 14.31
CA THR A 12 9.09 1.40 13.65
C THR A 12 9.27 1.31 12.13
N LEU A 13 9.98 2.26 11.51
CA LEU A 13 10.26 2.30 10.07
C LEU A 13 11.76 2.52 9.84
N MET A 14 12.56 1.48 10.09
CA MET A 14 13.96 1.47 9.66
C MET A 14 14.01 1.63 8.13
N ALA A 15 14.86 2.54 7.65
CA ALA A 15 15.17 2.64 6.22
C ALA A 15 15.44 1.23 5.66
N PRO A 16 14.94 0.90 4.46
CA PRO A 16 15.10 -0.43 3.92
C PRO A 16 16.60 -0.78 3.94
N ARG A 17 16.97 -1.89 4.58
CA ARG A 17 18.22 -2.57 4.19
C ARG A 17 18.09 -2.76 2.68
N MET A 18 19.07 -2.27 1.93
CA MET A 18 19.20 -2.59 0.52
C MET A 18 19.44 -4.09 0.41
N ILE A 19 18.37 -4.89 0.47
CA ILE A 19 18.42 -6.28 0.09
C ILE A 19 18.23 -6.24 -1.42
N SER A 20 19.37 -6.24 -2.13
CA SER A 20 19.45 -6.42 -3.57
C SER A 20 19.18 -7.89 -3.93
N GLU A 21 18.04 -8.42 -3.52
CA GLU A 21 17.56 -9.71 -4.01
C GLU A 21 16.41 -9.44 -4.97
N GLY A 22 16.74 -9.59 -6.25
CA GLY A 22 15.91 -9.43 -7.45
C GLY A 22 14.46 -9.01 -7.24
N ASP A 23 14.09 -7.90 -7.88
CA ASP A 23 12.71 -7.59 -8.25
C ASP A 23 12.15 -8.77 -9.06
N VAL A 24 11.64 -9.79 -8.36
CA VAL A 24 10.88 -10.87 -8.97
C VAL A 24 9.61 -10.20 -9.44
N GLY A 25 9.60 -9.85 -10.73
CA GLY A 25 8.66 -8.92 -11.33
C GLY A 25 7.23 -9.13 -10.82
N GLY A 26 6.76 -8.20 -9.98
CA GLY A 26 5.38 -8.21 -9.50
C GLY A 26 5.16 -8.45 -8.00
N ILE A 27 6.20 -8.57 -7.17
CA ILE A 27 6.06 -8.55 -5.69
C ILE A 27 7.07 -7.57 -5.05
N ALA A 28 6.64 -6.80 -4.07
CA ALA A 28 7.50 -5.88 -3.32
C ALA A 28 7.32 -6.05 -1.82
N GLN A 29 8.42 -6.09 -1.07
CA GLN A 29 8.39 -6.13 0.39
C GLN A 29 8.13 -4.73 0.94
N ILE A 30 7.05 -4.57 1.72
CA ILE A 30 6.65 -3.29 2.32
C ILE A 30 7.18 -3.17 3.75
N THR A 31 7.05 -4.22 4.55
CA THR A 31 7.62 -4.35 5.89
C THR A 31 8.25 -5.74 6.04
N SER A 32 8.81 -6.06 7.21
CA SER A 32 9.29 -7.42 7.50
C SER A 32 8.20 -8.50 7.36
N SER A 33 6.93 -8.14 7.49
CA SER A 33 5.77 -9.06 7.52
C SER A 33 4.66 -8.70 6.53
N LEU A 34 4.89 -7.76 5.61
CA LEU A 34 3.93 -7.34 4.60
C LEU A 34 4.57 -7.25 3.22
N PHE A 35 3.94 -7.88 2.23
CA PHE A 35 4.27 -7.83 0.82
C PHE A 35 3.08 -7.31 0.00
N LEU A 36 3.37 -6.56 -1.05
CA LEU A 36 2.40 -6.10 -2.05
C LEU A 36 2.71 -6.77 -3.38
N GLY A 37 1.71 -7.35 -4.05
CA GLY A 37 1.95 -7.98 -5.36
C GLY A 37 0.83 -7.92 -6.41
N ARG A 38 1.16 -8.45 -7.59
CA ARG A 38 0.26 -8.78 -8.71
C ARG A 38 -0.49 -10.09 -8.45
N GLY A 39 -1.56 -10.33 -9.20
CA GLY A 39 -2.30 -11.60 -9.12
C GLY A 39 -1.45 -12.78 -9.57
N SER A 40 -0.55 -12.57 -10.54
CA SER A 40 0.35 -13.60 -11.06
C SER A 40 1.33 -14.16 -10.02
N VAL A 41 1.71 -13.39 -9.00
CA VAL A 41 2.62 -13.88 -7.95
C VAL A 41 1.89 -14.72 -6.90
N ALA A 42 0.56 -14.57 -6.78
CA ALA A 42 -0.24 -15.25 -5.76
C ALA A 42 -0.38 -16.77 -5.99
N SER A 43 -0.07 -17.25 -7.20
CA SER A 43 -0.03 -18.67 -7.53
C SER A 43 1.35 -19.31 -7.36
N ASN A 44 2.43 -18.51 -7.27
CA ASN A 44 3.79 -19.01 -7.18
C ASN A 44 4.13 -19.45 -5.75
N ARG A 45 3.68 -20.65 -5.39
CA ARG A 45 3.83 -21.21 -4.04
C ARG A 45 5.28 -21.16 -3.53
N HIS A 46 6.27 -21.52 -4.36
CA HIS A 46 7.67 -21.54 -3.95
C HIS A 46 8.17 -20.14 -3.56
N LEU A 47 7.83 -19.13 -4.35
CA LEU A 47 8.16 -17.73 -4.08
C LEU A 47 7.56 -17.24 -2.76
N LEU A 48 6.31 -17.61 -2.49
CA LEU A 48 5.58 -17.21 -1.28
C LEU A 48 6.19 -17.86 -0.03
N GLN A 49 6.51 -19.16 -0.10
CA GLN A 49 7.18 -19.88 0.99
C GLN A 49 8.58 -19.33 1.25
N ALA A 50 9.37 -19.03 0.21
CA ALA A 50 10.70 -18.44 0.34
C ALA A 50 10.69 -17.06 1.05
N ARG A 51 9.56 -16.34 1.00
CA ARG A 51 9.34 -15.05 1.68
C ARG A 51 8.69 -15.17 3.06
N GLY A 52 8.46 -16.40 3.55
CA GLY A 52 7.78 -16.63 4.83
C GLY A 52 6.32 -16.18 4.85
N ILE A 53 5.68 -16.08 3.67
CA ILE A 53 4.27 -15.68 3.57
C ILE A 53 3.39 -16.83 4.06
N THR A 54 2.51 -16.53 5.00
CA THR A 54 1.55 -17.48 5.60
C THR A 54 0.10 -17.07 5.37
N CYS A 55 -0.16 -15.81 4.98
CA CYS A 55 -1.48 -15.30 4.67
C CYS A 55 -1.49 -14.55 3.34
N ILE A 56 -2.55 -14.75 2.55
CA ILE A 56 -2.78 -14.09 1.26
C ILE A 56 -4.11 -13.34 1.32
N VAL A 57 -4.03 -12.01 1.27
CA VAL A 57 -5.19 -11.13 1.09
C VAL A 57 -5.36 -10.85 -0.40
N ASN A 58 -6.42 -11.39 -0.97
CA ASN A 58 -6.82 -11.21 -2.36
C ASN A 58 -7.83 -10.06 -2.47
N ALA A 59 -7.36 -8.88 -2.85
CA ALA A 59 -8.16 -7.67 -3.00
C ALA A 59 -8.75 -7.53 -4.41
N THR A 60 -9.39 -8.58 -4.91
CA THR A 60 -10.06 -8.59 -6.21
C THR A 60 -11.42 -9.26 -6.11
N ILE A 61 -12.35 -8.90 -6.98
CA ILE A 61 -13.54 -9.73 -7.22
C ILE A 61 -13.23 -10.82 -8.26
N GLU A 62 -12.46 -10.47 -9.28
CA GLU A 62 -12.28 -11.22 -10.51
C GLU A 62 -11.25 -12.38 -10.45
N ILE A 63 -10.30 -12.37 -9.51
CA ILE A 63 -9.26 -13.41 -9.42
C ILE A 63 -9.62 -14.41 -8.33
N PRO A 64 -9.87 -15.70 -8.61
CA PRO A 64 -10.13 -16.69 -7.57
C PRO A 64 -8.89 -16.92 -6.68
N ASN A 65 -9.10 -17.41 -5.46
CA ASN A 65 -7.99 -17.88 -4.64
C ASN A 65 -7.47 -19.22 -5.20
N PHE A 66 -6.15 -19.40 -5.22
CA PHE A 66 -5.53 -20.67 -5.62
C PHE A 66 -5.70 -21.78 -4.56
N ASN A 67 -6.03 -21.40 -3.32
CA ASN A 67 -6.34 -22.31 -2.21
C ASN A 67 -5.24 -23.35 -1.93
N TRP A 68 -3.98 -22.93 -1.95
CA TRP A 68 -2.88 -23.77 -1.47
C TRP A 68 -3.01 -24.00 0.04
N PRO A 69 -2.90 -25.24 0.54
CA PRO A 69 -3.14 -25.54 1.96
C PRO A 69 -2.10 -24.93 2.91
N GLN A 70 -0.97 -24.43 2.39
CA GLN A 70 0.08 -23.78 3.18
C GLN A 70 -0.26 -22.34 3.59
N PHE A 71 -1.25 -21.72 2.95
CA PHE A 71 -1.58 -20.32 3.18
C PHE A 71 -3.03 -20.15 3.64
N GLU A 72 -3.23 -19.25 4.58
CA GLU A 72 -4.55 -18.73 4.89
C GLU A 72 -4.96 -17.71 3.82
N TYR A 73 -6.21 -17.75 3.36
CA TYR A 73 -6.72 -16.81 2.36
C TYR A 73 -7.80 -15.90 2.93
N VAL A 74 -7.68 -14.60 2.64
CA VAL A 74 -8.72 -13.60 2.91
C VAL A 74 -9.11 -12.96 1.59
N LYS A 75 -10.40 -13.07 1.23
CA LYS A 75 -10.93 -12.48 0.01
C LYS A 75 -11.58 -11.13 0.32
N VAL A 76 -11.16 -10.09 -0.40
CA VAL A 76 -11.76 -8.75 -0.36
C VAL A 76 -12.30 -8.47 -1.77
N PRO A 77 -13.59 -8.79 -2.03
CA PRO A 77 -14.16 -8.87 -3.38
C PRO A 77 -14.48 -7.48 -3.95
N LEU A 78 -13.44 -6.73 -4.34
CA LEU A 78 -13.56 -5.37 -4.86
C LEU A 78 -13.10 -5.26 -6.32
N ALA A 79 -13.88 -4.52 -7.12
CA ALA A 79 -13.43 -3.98 -8.40
C ALA A 79 -12.50 -2.76 -8.19
N ASP A 80 -11.63 -2.47 -9.16
CA ASP A 80 -10.73 -1.30 -9.11
C ASP A 80 -11.43 -0.01 -9.57
N MET A 81 -12.55 0.29 -8.94
CA MET A 81 -13.40 1.42 -9.34
C MET A 81 -13.43 2.50 -8.24
N PRO A 82 -13.50 3.78 -8.61
CA PRO A 82 -13.54 4.88 -7.62
C PRO A 82 -14.69 4.78 -6.60
N HIS A 83 -15.83 4.20 -7.00
CA HIS A 83 -17.00 4.02 -6.13
C HIS A 83 -16.96 2.72 -5.31
N ALA A 84 -15.98 1.84 -5.53
CA ALA A 84 -15.88 0.61 -4.75
C ALA A 84 -15.52 0.95 -3.28
N PRO A 85 -16.23 0.40 -2.28
CA PRO A 85 -16.12 0.83 -0.88
C PRO A 85 -14.94 0.14 -0.17
N ILE A 86 -13.71 0.35 -0.67
CA ILE A 86 -12.50 -0.26 -0.13
C ILE A 86 -12.22 0.12 1.34
N GLY A 87 -12.70 1.30 1.77
CA GLY A 87 -12.55 1.81 3.12
C GLY A 87 -13.24 0.96 4.18
N LEU A 88 -14.31 0.24 3.82
CA LEU A 88 -14.96 -0.72 4.72
C LEU A 88 -14.05 -1.88 5.14
N TYR A 89 -12.95 -2.09 4.40
CA TYR A 89 -11.98 -3.15 4.64
C TYR A 89 -10.68 -2.66 5.27
N PHE A 90 -10.52 -1.36 5.52
CA PHE A 90 -9.27 -0.83 6.06
C PHE A 90 -8.91 -1.43 7.41
N ASP A 91 -9.84 -1.39 8.37
CA ASP A 91 -9.57 -1.94 9.70
C ASP A 91 -9.42 -3.46 9.66
N THR A 92 -10.34 -4.17 9.02
CA THR A 92 -10.32 -5.64 9.01
C THR A 92 -9.07 -6.21 8.33
N VAL A 93 -8.62 -5.62 7.22
CA VAL A 93 -7.39 -6.04 6.54
C VAL A 93 -6.15 -5.61 7.32
N ALA A 94 -6.12 -4.39 7.85
CA ALA A 94 -4.98 -3.93 8.65
C ALA A 94 -4.79 -4.81 9.90
N ASP A 95 -5.88 -5.12 10.60
CA ASP A 95 -5.88 -5.97 11.80
C ASP A 95 -5.45 -7.39 11.45
N LYS A 96 -5.86 -7.90 10.30
CA LYS A 96 -5.41 -9.20 9.80
C LYS A 96 -3.91 -9.22 9.55
N ILE A 97 -3.37 -8.22 8.85
CA ILE A 97 -1.93 -8.10 8.60
C ILE A 97 -1.17 -8.03 9.94
N HIS A 98 -1.64 -7.22 10.87
CA HIS A 98 -1.02 -7.09 12.19
C HIS A 98 -1.06 -8.41 12.98
N SER A 99 -2.19 -9.12 12.98
CA SER A 99 -2.36 -10.42 13.63
C SER A 99 -1.40 -11.47 13.08
N VAL A 100 -1.25 -11.56 11.75
CA VAL A 100 -0.29 -12.48 11.10
C VAL A 100 1.13 -12.12 11.50
N SER A 101 1.50 -10.83 11.49
CA SER A 101 2.82 -10.38 11.91
C SER A 101 3.12 -10.73 13.37
N ARG A 102 2.15 -10.62 14.28
CA ARG A 102 2.27 -10.97 15.70
C ARG A 102 2.46 -12.47 15.92
N LYS A 103 2.04 -13.30 14.95
CA LYS A 103 2.23 -14.76 14.94
C LYS A 103 3.49 -15.18 14.16
N HIS A 104 4.42 -14.25 13.93
CA HIS A 104 5.67 -14.47 13.20
C HIS A 104 5.49 -14.95 11.75
N GLY A 105 4.34 -14.65 11.14
CA GLY A 105 4.10 -14.86 9.71
C GLY A 105 4.24 -13.58 8.90
N ALA A 106 4.08 -13.71 7.58
CA ALA A 106 3.98 -12.56 6.67
C ALA A 106 2.72 -12.65 5.80
N THR A 107 2.20 -11.49 5.42
CA THR A 107 1.01 -11.34 4.58
C THR A 107 1.37 -10.82 3.20
N LEU A 108 0.87 -11.47 2.15
CA LEU A 108 0.80 -10.90 0.81
C LEU A 108 -0.56 -10.22 0.63
N VAL A 109 -0.57 -8.93 0.33
CA VAL A 109 -1.76 -8.25 -0.21
C VAL A 109 -1.58 -8.10 -1.71
N HIS A 110 -2.44 -8.75 -2.49
CA HIS A 110 -2.38 -8.65 -3.95
C HIS A 110 -3.70 -8.16 -4.54
N CYS A 111 -3.60 -7.54 -5.72
CA CYS A 111 -4.74 -7.33 -6.61
C CYS A 111 -4.38 -7.84 -8.01
N ALA A 112 -5.03 -7.39 -9.09
CA ALA A 112 -4.64 -7.80 -10.45
C ALA A 112 -3.23 -7.30 -10.82
N ALA A 113 -3.02 -5.98 -10.82
CA ALA A 113 -1.78 -5.34 -11.26
C ALA A 113 -0.80 -4.99 -10.12
N GLY A 114 -1.24 -5.11 -8.87
CA GLY A 114 -0.46 -4.61 -7.73
C GLY A 114 -0.22 -3.09 -7.81
N VAL A 115 -1.23 -2.32 -8.25
CA VAL A 115 -1.10 -0.88 -8.53
C VAL A 115 -2.01 -0.04 -7.62
N SER A 116 -3.30 -0.39 -7.54
CA SER A 116 -4.32 0.41 -6.87
C SER A 116 -4.88 -0.30 -5.63
N ARG A 117 -5.82 -1.24 -5.77
CA ARG A 117 -6.48 -1.94 -4.63
C ARG A 117 -5.55 -2.43 -3.51
N SER A 118 -4.53 -3.24 -3.85
CA SER A 118 -3.60 -3.75 -2.84
C SER A 118 -2.71 -2.66 -2.22
N ALA A 119 -2.29 -1.68 -3.02
CA ALA A 119 -1.53 -0.53 -2.52
C ALA A 119 -2.35 0.27 -1.51
N THR A 120 -3.63 0.53 -1.79
CA THR A 120 -4.54 1.23 -0.88
C THR A 120 -4.63 0.53 0.48
N LEU A 121 -4.82 -0.79 0.50
CA LEU A 121 -4.90 -1.55 1.75
C LEU A 121 -3.57 -1.55 2.52
N CYS A 122 -2.43 -1.65 1.82
CA CYS A 122 -1.11 -1.53 2.46
C CYS A 122 -0.89 -0.14 3.07
N ILE A 123 -1.31 0.93 2.39
CA ILE A 123 -1.20 2.31 2.90
C ILE A 123 -2.06 2.48 4.15
N ALA A 124 -3.30 2.00 4.14
CA ALA A 124 -4.19 2.03 5.32
C ALA A 124 -3.58 1.29 6.52
N TYR A 125 -3.00 0.11 6.29
CA TYR A 125 -2.29 -0.63 7.33
C TYR A 125 -1.12 0.14 7.93
N LEU A 126 -0.28 0.76 7.09
CA LEU A 126 0.86 1.54 7.57
C LEU A 126 0.40 2.72 8.43
N MET A 127 -0.67 3.42 8.03
CA MET A 127 -1.22 4.48 8.88
C MET A 127 -1.66 3.95 10.24
N LYS A 128 -2.48 2.89 10.27
CA LYS A 128 -3.04 2.34 11.52
C LYS A 128 -1.97 1.77 12.47
N PHE A 129 -1.04 0.96 11.96
CA PHE A 129 -0.15 0.16 12.80
C PHE A 129 1.30 0.63 12.85
N HIS A 130 1.72 1.50 11.93
CA HIS A 130 3.05 2.12 11.97
C HIS A 130 3.00 3.59 12.40
N ASN A 131 1.80 4.14 12.67
CA ASN A 131 1.59 5.50 13.16
C ASN A 131 2.26 6.56 12.29
N VAL A 132 2.08 6.44 10.98
CA VAL A 132 2.55 7.41 9.97
C VAL A 132 1.39 8.05 9.25
N CYS A 133 1.57 9.28 8.79
CA CYS A 133 0.53 9.98 8.03
C CYS A 133 0.37 9.39 6.62
N LEU A 134 -0.71 9.77 5.92
CA LEU A 134 -1.05 9.26 4.58
C LEU A 134 0.06 9.54 3.56
N LEU A 135 0.63 10.76 3.59
CA LEU A 135 1.73 11.12 2.70
C LEU A 135 2.97 10.24 2.92
N GLU A 136 3.33 10.00 4.17
CA GLU A 136 4.46 9.12 4.53
C GLU A 136 4.20 7.67 4.13
N ALA A 137 3.00 7.15 4.43
CA ALA A 137 2.59 5.80 4.07
C ALA A 137 2.60 5.59 2.55
N TYR A 138 2.06 6.54 1.78
CA TYR A 138 2.12 6.50 0.32
C TYR A 138 3.56 6.46 -0.19
N ASN A 139 4.40 7.41 0.26
CA ASN A 139 5.79 7.50 -0.17
C ASN A 139 6.58 6.24 0.17
N TRP A 140 6.32 5.64 1.34
CA TRP A 140 6.94 4.39 1.76
C TRP A 140 6.65 3.23 0.81
N VAL A 141 5.38 3.06 0.41
CA VAL A 141 4.98 2.01 -0.54
C VAL A 141 5.47 2.35 -1.94
N LYS A 142 5.39 3.61 -2.36
CA LYS A 142 5.86 4.10 -3.67
C LYS A 142 7.34 3.85 -3.88
N ALA A 143 8.18 4.09 -2.86
CA ALA A 143 9.62 3.84 -2.94
C ALA A 143 9.98 2.37 -3.18
N ARG A 144 9.14 1.44 -2.69
CA ARG A 144 9.35 -0.02 -2.84
C ARG A 144 8.65 -0.60 -4.05
N ARG A 145 7.59 0.07 -4.52
CA ARG A 145 6.85 -0.29 -5.71
C ARG A 145 6.46 0.97 -6.49
N PRO A 146 7.34 1.50 -7.35
CA PRO A 146 7.14 2.78 -8.04
C PRO A 146 5.88 2.84 -8.91
N VAL A 147 5.37 1.69 -9.35
CA VAL A 147 4.17 1.59 -10.19
C VAL A 147 2.85 1.80 -9.43
N ILE A 148 2.85 1.90 -8.08
CA ILE A 148 1.58 2.12 -7.38
C ILE A 148 0.92 3.43 -7.82
N ARG A 149 -0.39 3.35 -7.96
CA ARG A 149 -1.25 4.46 -8.33
C ARG A 149 -2.70 4.14 -7.93
N PRO A 150 -3.07 4.23 -6.64
CA PRO A 150 -4.46 4.15 -6.22
C PRO A 150 -5.36 5.07 -7.05
N ASN A 151 -6.57 4.60 -7.38
CA ASN A 151 -7.55 5.42 -8.08
C ASN A 151 -8.05 6.57 -7.18
N VAL A 152 -8.63 7.60 -7.80
CA VAL A 152 -9.03 8.84 -7.10
C VAL A 152 -10.10 8.64 -6.03
N GLY A 153 -10.95 7.62 -6.14
CA GLY A 153 -11.95 7.30 -5.13
C GLY A 153 -11.35 6.62 -3.90
N PHE A 154 -10.34 5.77 -4.11
CA PHE A 154 -9.57 5.19 -3.01
C PHE A 154 -8.74 6.23 -2.26
N TRP A 155 -8.23 7.25 -2.95
CA TRP A 155 -7.59 8.40 -2.30
C TRP A 155 -8.54 9.15 -1.37
N ARG A 156 -9.79 9.42 -1.80
CA ARG A 156 -10.79 10.05 -0.92
C ARG A 156 -11.02 9.22 0.34
N GLN A 157 -11.20 7.91 0.18
CA GLN A 157 -11.40 7.00 1.31
C GLN A 157 -10.18 6.96 2.24
N LEU A 158 -8.95 6.97 1.70
CA LEU A 158 -7.72 7.05 2.51
C LEU A 158 -7.58 8.38 3.26
N ILE A 159 -7.94 9.51 2.64
CA ILE A 159 -7.93 10.83 3.28
C ILE A 159 -8.93 10.87 4.44
N ASP A 160 -10.13 10.32 4.25
CA ASP A 160 -11.13 10.24 5.32
C ASP A 160 -10.67 9.32 6.45
N TYR A 161 -10.02 8.20 6.12
CA TYR A 161 -9.45 7.30 7.11
C TYR A 161 -8.30 7.93 7.90
N GLU A 162 -7.42 8.71 7.25
CA GLU A 162 -6.37 9.48 7.93
C GLU A 162 -6.97 10.48 8.93
N ARG A 163 -8.06 11.17 8.54
CA ARG A 163 -8.78 12.09 9.43
C ARG A 163 -9.39 11.36 10.64
N GLN A 164 -9.92 10.16 10.45
CA GLN A 164 -10.44 9.34 11.54
C GLN A 164 -9.32 8.92 12.51
N LEU A 165 -8.14 8.53 11.99
CA LEU A 165 -7.02 8.08 12.82
C LEU A 165 -6.30 9.23 13.55
N PHE A 166 -6.14 10.40 12.90
CA PHE A 166 -5.23 11.45 13.37
C PHE A 166 -5.88 12.84 13.51
N GLY A 167 -7.16 13.00 13.21
CA GLY A 167 -7.88 14.28 13.26
C GLY A 167 -7.48 15.30 12.20
N LYS A 168 -6.60 14.93 11.26
CA LYS A 168 -6.08 15.81 10.18
C LYS A 168 -5.74 14.99 8.94
N SER A 169 -5.62 15.66 7.79
CA SER A 169 -5.17 15.02 6.55
C SER A 169 -3.90 15.68 5.99
N THR A 170 -2.96 14.88 5.50
CA THR A 170 -1.70 15.33 4.88
C THR A 170 -1.76 15.38 3.36
N VAL A 171 -2.81 14.82 2.76
CA VAL A 171 -3.09 14.82 1.32
C VAL A 171 -4.42 15.51 1.06
N LYS A 172 -4.52 16.26 -0.05
CA LYS A 172 -5.75 16.95 -0.45
C LYS A 172 -6.14 16.56 -1.86
N MET A 173 -7.45 16.50 -2.13
CA MET A 173 -7.96 16.41 -3.49
C MET A 173 -7.96 17.80 -4.13
N VAL A 174 -7.40 17.94 -5.32
CA VAL A 174 -7.28 19.19 -6.07
C VAL A 174 -7.88 19.04 -7.47
N GLN A 175 -8.46 20.12 -7.99
CA GLN A 175 -8.96 20.19 -9.35
C GLN A 175 -7.81 20.44 -10.32
N THR A 176 -7.73 19.65 -11.39
CA THR A 176 -6.80 19.88 -12.52
C THR A 176 -7.59 19.94 -13.83
N PRO A 177 -6.99 20.36 -14.95
CA PRO A 177 -7.63 20.28 -16.27
C PRO A 177 -8.07 18.86 -16.66
N TYR A 178 -7.47 17.83 -16.06
CA TYR A 178 -7.73 16.41 -16.35
C TYR A 178 -8.64 15.74 -15.31
N GLY A 179 -9.22 16.51 -14.38
CA GLY A 179 -10.10 16.04 -13.31
C GLY A 179 -9.53 16.19 -11.91
N ILE A 180 -10.29 15.70 -10.92
CA ILE A 180 -9.92 15.78 -9.50
C ILE A 180 -8.96 14.65 -9.14
N VAL A 181 -7.78 15.00 -8.63
CA VAL A 181 -6.71 14.06 -8.24
C VAL A 181 -6.16 14.44 -6.86
N PRO A 182 -5.46 13.53 -6.14
CA PRO A 182 -4.66 13.96 -4.99
C PRO A 182 -3.56 14.94 -5.42
N ASP A 183 -3.26 15.92 -4.59
CA ASP A 183 -2.20 16.92 -4.81
C ASP A 183 -0.82 16.29 -5.06
N ILE A 184 -0.57 15.08 -4.55
CA ILE A 184 0.62 14.29 -4.88
C ILE A 184 0.73 14.02 -6.39
N TYR A 185 -0.36 13.60 -7.05
CA TYR A 185 -0.32 13.31 -8.49
C TYR A 185 -0.17 14.56 -9.34
N GLU A 186 -0.73 15.68 -8.89
CA GLU A 186 -0.52 16.97 -9.54
C GLU A 186 0.95 17.41 -9.44
N LYS A 187 1.59 17.24 -8.28
CA LYS A 187 3.02 17.53 -8.12
C LYS A 187 3.88 16.63 -9.00
N GLU A 188 3.59 15.33 -9.08
CA GLU A 188 4.30 14.41 -9.96
C GLU A 188 4.18 14.80 -11.44
N SER A 189 3.01 15.23 -11.91
CA SER A 189 2.81 15.59 -13.32
C SER A 189 3.54 16.88 -13.72
N ARG A 190 3.68 17.86 -12.81
CA ARG A 190 4.46 19.09 -13.06
C ARG A 190 5.94 18.80 -13.35
N HIS A 191 6.50 17.74 -12.78
CA HIS A 191 7.89 17.34 -13.02
C HIS A 191 8.06 16.56 -14.34
N LEU A 192 6.96 16.06 -14.90
CA LEU A 192 6.93 15.33 -16.16
C LEU A 192 6.57 16.21 -17.37
N MET A 193 6.14 17.46 -17.15
CA MET A 193 6.00 18.44 -18.23
C MET A 193 7.33 19.18 -18.41
N PRO A 194 8.10 18.93 -19.48
CA PRO A 194 9.21 19.80 -19.82
C PRO A 194 8.66 21.20 -20.07
N TYR A 195 9.42 22.22 -19.64
CA TYR A 195 9.20 23.62 -19.95
C TYR A 195 9.14 23.84 -21.47
N TRP A 196 8.01 23.57 -22.10
CA TRP A 196 7.65 24.16 -23.39
C TRP A 196 6.75 25.34 -23.07
N GLY A 197 7.39 26.37 -22.51
CA GLY A 197 6.82 27.71 -22.51
C GLY A 197 6.68 28.16 -23.96
N ILE A 198 5.45 28.46 -24.35
CA ILE A 198 5.13 29.44 -25.38
C ILE A 198 4.94 30.75 -24.65
#